data_AF-A0A934BF24-F1
#
_entry.id   AF-A0A934BF24-F1
#
_cell.length_a   1.000
_cell.length_b   1.000
_cell.length_c   1.000
_cell.angle_alpha   90.00
_cell.angle_beta   90.00
_cell.angle_gamma   90.00
#
_symmetry.space_group_name_H-M   'P 1'
#
loop_
_entity.id
_entity.type
_entity.pdbx_description
1 polymer ?
#
loop_
_entity_poly.entity_id
_entity_poly.type
_entity_poly.pdbx_seq_one_letter_code
_entity_poly.pdbx_strand_id
1 'polypeptide(L)' 'MNEQSAAYFIFGLVLVVLFVVIIAFYYSKKRHKKVEEPKYKMLDDDE' A
#
# COMPACT_ATOMS: atom_id res chain seq x y z
N MET A 1 -11.11 -16.01 -25.69
CA MET A 1 -10.02 -16.04 -24.69
C MET A 1 -9.97 -17.42 -24.08
N ASN A 2 -8.79 -18.03 -23.97
CA ASN A 2 -8.62 -19.30 -23.28
C ASN A 2 -8.97 -19.12 -21.78
N GLU A 3 -9.65 -20.10 -21.17
CA GLU A 3 -10.09 -20.05 -19.77
C GLU A 3 -8.91 -19.81 -18.81
N GLN A 4 -7.76 -20.43 -19.10
CA GLN A 4 -6.53 -20.23 -18.32
C GLN A 4 -6.03 -18.79 -18.40
N SER A 5 -6.04 -18.18 -19.59
CA SER A 5 -5.60 -16.80 -19.80
C SER A 5 -6.50 -15.81 -19.06
N ALA A 6 -7.81 -16.06 -19.02
CA ALA A 6 -8.75 -15.25 -18.26
C ALA A 6 -8.48 -15.34 -16.74
N ALA A 7 -8.21 -16.54 -16.23
CA ALA A 7 -7.90 -16.74 -14.81
C ALA A 7 -6.63 -16.00 -14.38
N TYR A 8 -5.54 -16.10 -15.16
CA TYR A 8 -4.30 -15.39 -14.85
C TYR A 8 -4.46 -13.86 -14.91
N PHE A 9 -5.25 -13.36 -15.86
CA PHE A 9 -5.53 -11.94 -15.96
C PHE A 9 -6.32 -11.42 -14.75
N ILE A 10 -7.37 -12.13 -14.33
CA ILE A 10 -8.15 -11.80 -13.14
C ILE A 10 -7.27 -11.85 -11.89
N PHE A 11 -6.44 -12.88 -11.75
CA PHE A 11 -5.51 -13.01 -10.62
C PHE A 11 -4.54 -11.82 -10.55
N GLY A 12 -3.95 -11.42 -11.68
CA GLY A 12 -3.11 -10.23 -11.76
C GLY A 12 -3.85 -8.96 -11.37
N LEU A 13 -5.08 -8.77 -11.85
CA LEU A 13 -5.92 -7.64 -11.48
C LEU A 13 -6.21 -7.60 -9.96
N VAL A 14 -6.51 -8.74 -9.36
CA VAL A 14 -6.75 -8.85 -7.91
C VAL A 14 -5.51 -8.43 -7.12
N LEU A 15 -4.32 -8.84 -7.55
CA LEU A 15 -3.06 -8.42 -6.91
C LEU A 15 -2.86 -6.91 -6.99
N VAL A 16 -3.11 -6.29 -8.15
CA VAL A 16 -3.00 -4.83 -8.31
C VAL A 16 -3.97 -4.11 -7.38
N VAL A 17 -5.24 -4.54 -7.35
CA VAL A 17 -6.25 -3.94 -6.47
C VAL A 17 -5.85 -4.09 -5.00
N LEU A 18 -5.35 -5.27 -4.60
CA LEU A 18 -4.88 -5.52 -3.23
C LEU A 18 -3.76 -4.54 -2.83
N PHE A 19 -2.76 -4.32 -3.69
CA PHE A 19 -1.70 -3.36 -3.42
C PHE A 19 -2.22 -1.91 -3.33
N VAL A 20 -3.11 -1.51 -4.23
CA VAL A 20 -3.74 -0.17 -4.17
C VAL A 20 -4.49 0.02 -2.86
N VAL A 21 -5.24 -0.98 -2.41
CA VAL A 21 -5.96 -0.94 -1.13
C VAL A 21 -5.00 -0.81 0.05
N ILE A 22 -3.91 -1.58 0.07
CA ILE A 22 -2.90 -1.50 1.13
C ILE A 22 -2.28 -0.11 1.18
N ILE A 23 -1.86 0.43 0.03
CA ILE A 23 -1.25 1.77 -0.06
C ILE A 23 -2.25 2.82 0.43
N ALA A 24 -3.47 2.82 -0.12
CA ALA A 24 -4.51 3.77 0.25
C ALA A 24 -4.84 3.69 1.75
N PHE A 25 -4.87 2.49 2.33
CA PHE A 25 -5.16 2.31 3.75
C PHE A 25 -4.03 2.79 4.66
N TYR A 26 -2.79 2.43 4.35
CA TYR A 26 -1.61 2.79 5.16
C TYR A 26 -1.23 4.27 5.03
N TYR A 27 -1.29 4.82 3.82
CA TYR A 27 -0.99 6.23 3.56
C TYR A 27 -2.24 7.11 3.64
N SER A 28 -3.41 6.58 4.02
CA SER A 28 -4.57 7.43 4.33
C SER A 28 -4.21 8.43 5.43
N LYS A 29 -4.76 9.64 5.32
CA LYS A 29 -4.53 10.80 6.22
C LYS A 29 -4.61 10.45 7.72
N LYS A 30 -5.35 9.40 8.09
CA LYS A 30 -5.52 8.91 9.46
C LYS A 30 -4.34 8.08 9.98
N ARG A 31 -3.63 7.35 9.11
CA ARG A 31 -2.49 6.48 9.47
C ARG A 31 -1.14 7.03 9.04
N HIS A 32 -1.12 7.90 8.03
CA HIS A 32 0.08 8.58 7.52
C HIS A 32 0.91 9.20 8.65
N LYS A 33 0.26 9.94 9.56
CA LYS A 33 0.95 10.59 10.69
C LYS A 33 1.63 9.58 11.63
N LYS A 34 1.04 8.41 11.86
CA LYS A 34 1.59 7.35 12.72
C LYS A 34 2.72 6.56 12.03
N VAL A 35 2.63 6.37 10.71
CA VAL A 35 3.67 5.70 9.92
C VAL A 35 4.90 6.60 9.77
N GLU A 36 4.70 7.92 9.67
CA GLU A 36 5.80 8.88 9.56
C GLU A 36 6.33 9.39 10.91
N GLU A 37 5.61 9.18 12.01
CA GLU A 37 6.04 9.51 13.37
C GLU A 37 7.48 9.08 13.70
N PRO A 38 7.94 7.85 13.39
CA PRO A 38 9.34 7.48 13.61
C PRO A 38 10.34 8.26 12.74
N LYS A 39 9.94 8.75 11.56
CA LYS A 39 10.79 9.59 10.71
C LYS A 39 11.01 10.98 11.33
N TYR A 40 9.96 11.58 11.89
CA TYR A 40 10.09 12.88 12.57
C TYR A 40 10.83 12.75 13.90
N LYS A 41 10.62 11.64 14.63
CA LYS A 41 11.36 11.37 15.87
C LYS A 41 12.88 11.29 15.68
N MET A 42 13.35 10.77 14.53
CA MET A 42 14.78 10.77 14.21
C MET A 42 15.37 12.16 13.96
N LEU A 43 14.54 13.15 13.60
CA LEU A 43 14.99 14.53 13.37
C LEU A 43 15.00 15.36 14.66
N ASP A 44 14.16 15.01 15.64
CA ASP A 44 14.10 15.67 16.94
C ASP A 44 15.23 15.24 17.90
N ASP A 45 15.87 14.09 17.67
CA ASP A 45 17.01 13.60 18.47
C ASP A 45 18.35 14.29 18.13
N ASP A 46 18.38 15.16 17.12
CA ASP A 46 19.58 15.91 16.66
C ASP A 46 19.66 17.37 17.20
N GLU A 47 18.71 17.81 18.05
CA GLU A 47 18.77 19.08 18.84
C GLU A 47 19.19 18.85 20.29
#